data_AF-A0A7X3L9H9-F1
#
_entry.id   AF-A0A7X3L9H9-F1
#
_cell.length_a   1.000
_cell.length_b   1.000
_cell.length_c   1.000
_cell.angle_alpha   90.00
_cell.angle_beta   90.00
_cell.angle_gamma   90.00
#
_symmetry.space_group_name_H-M   'P 1'
#
loop_
_entity.id
_entity.type
_entity.pdbx_description
1 polymer ?
#
loop_
_entity_poly.entity_id
_entity_poly.type
_entity_poly.pdbx_seq_one_letter_code
_entity_poly.pdbx_strand_id
1 'polypeptide(L)'
;MTDLNALAGVNQPGRPHEPPSFWVRARVERPRRHQDSLLLELRAVDPRHPGRLTAFMTGDFIREVQHATGILLDPSNIFGEHQLKLTATAEPRGDLSAQVAGLVREPFLSDWAEQDAAIRDRLEADRIWDRQHNLPVPNRLRRVFLIEPEDGGSPSAIRKRLERWWEHGIIELIRHPVAFEEAGSVAALEEAIGCAWDQYEWGTLDLVIIAPGTGFAFRALSDEGLLRRIAVLPVPVVMRKAGVPTLLDTMAHRCFDGTDEILAFLIGILRGEVRVANTPRLAAIAEMIEPASARRTTPAFHGPLFD
;
A
#
# COMPACT_ATOMS: atom_id res chain seq x y z
N MET A 1 -61.90 42.04 -11.40
CA MET A 1 -61.63 42.28 -12.84
C MET A 1 -60.30 41.62 -13.16
N THR A 2 -60.38 40.57 -13.97
CA THR A 2 -59.49 40.12 -15.07
C THR A 2 -58.37 41.11 -15.45
N ASP A 3 -57.15 40.74 -15.86
CA ASP A 3 -56.65 39.62 -16.69
C ASP A 3 -55.23 39.21 -16.23
N LEU A 4 -54.82 37.93 -16.24
CA LEU A 4 -54.36 37.10 -17.37
C LEU A 4 -53.09 37.62 -18.07
N ASN A 5 -51.94 37.03 -17.71
CA ASN A 5 -50.95 36.64 -18.71
C ASN A 5 -50.23 35.36 -18.29
N ALA A 6 -50.22 34.41 -19.19
CA ALA A 6 -49.82 33.03 -19.01
C ALA A 6 -48.35 32.77 -19.38
N LEU A 7 -47.82 31.72 -18.75
CA LEU A 7 -46.87 30.72 -19.29
C LEU A 7 -45.56 31.19 -19.93
N ALA A 8 -44.46 30.99 -19.21
CA ALA A 8 -43.24 30.38 -19.76
C ALA A 8 -42.38 29.82 -18.61
N GLY A 9 -42.12 28.50 -18.60
CA GLY A 9 -41.11 27.91 -17.73
C GLY A 9 -41.47 26.61 -17.00
N VAL A 10 -42.51 25.86 -17.40
CA VAL A 10 -42.64 24.45 -16.99
C VAL A 10 -41.67 23.64 -17.83
N ASN A 11 -40.49 23.35 -17.27
CA ASN A 11 -39.61 22.19 -17.53
C ASN A 11 -38.18 22.51 -17.03
N GLN A 12 -38.00 22.57 -15.70
CA GLN A 12 -36.73 22.15 -15.13
C GLN A 12 -36.96 20.77 -14.51
N PRO A 13 -36.21 19.73 -14.88
CA PRO A 13 -36.25 18.48 -14.14
C PRO A 13 -35.87 18.79 -12.69
N GLY A 14 -36.81 18.56 -11.77
CA GLY A 14 -36.60 18.77 -10.35
C GLY A 14 -35.36 18.01 -9.93
N ARG A 15 -34.40 18.71 -9.32
CA ARG A 15 -33.37 18.05 -8.54
C ARG A 15 -34.09 17.14 -7.54
N PRO A 16 -33.71 15.86 -7.40
CA PRO A 16 -34.24 15.05 -6.32
C PRO A 16 -33.98 15.82 -5.01
N HIS A 17 -35.04 16.07 -4.24
CA HIS A 17 -34.92 16.62 -2.90
C HIS A 17 -34.09 15.61 -2.10
N GLU A 18 -32.82 15.93 -1.85
CA GLU A 18 -31.98 15.14 -0.99
C GLU A 18 -32.59 15.19 0.42
N PRO A 19 -32.93 14.04 1.05
CA PRO A 19 -33.58 14.08 2.34
C PRO A 19 -32.60 14.70 3.36
N PRO A 20 -33.11 15.47 4.34
CA PRO A 20 -32.26 16.13 5.32
C PRO A 20 -31.43 15.07 6.07
N SER A 21 -30.13 15.25 6.03
CA SER A 21 -29.18 14.38 6.74
C SER A 21 -28.69 15.06 8.01
N PHE A 22 -28.43 14.27 9.04
CA PHE A 22 -28.00 14.77 10.34
C PHE A 22 -26.94 13.86 10.95
N TRP A 23 -26.03 14.45 11.72
CA TRP A 23 -24.99 13.72 12.43
C TRP A 23 -25.50 13.26 13.79
N VAL A 24 -25.29 11.99 14.09
CA VAL A 24 -25.58 11.41 15.41
C VAL A 24 -24.36 10.72 15.96
N ARG A 25 -24.19 10.77 17.27
CA ARG A 25 -23.31 9.86 17.99
C ARG A 25 -24.16 8.71 18.51
N ALA A 26 -23.92 7.51 18.00
CA ALA A 26 -24.70 6.32 18.31
C ALA A 26 -23.78 5.14 18.59
N ARG A 27 -24.23 4.25 19.48
CA ARG A 27 -23.63 2.93 19.64
C ARG A 27 -24.28 1.98 18.64
N VAL A 28 -23.47 1.39 17.77
CA VAL A 28 -23.86 0.32 16.86
C VAL A 28 -23.88 -1.00 17.63
N GLU A 29 -25.06 -1.58 17.72
CA GLU A 29 -25.32 -2.89 18.31
C GLU A 29 -25.75 -3.87 17.20
N ARG A 30 -25.35 -5.14 17.33
CA ARG A 30 -25.74 -6.26 16.44
C ARG A 30 -25.65 -5.97 14.93
N PRO A 31 -24.51 -5.51 14.42
CA PRO A 31 -24.33 -5.36 12.98
C PRO A 31 -24.48 -6.74 12.32
N ARG A 32 -25.30 -6.81 11.27
CA ARG A 32 -25.53 -8.06 10.52
C ARG A 32 -25.56 -7.77 9.03
N ARG A 33 -24.96 -8.67 8.24
CA ARG A 33 -25.13 -8.61 6.80
C ARG A 33 -26.54 -9.02 6.42
N HIS A 34 -27.13 -8.26 5.50
CA HIS A 34 -28.39 -8.59 4.86
C HIS A 34 -28.24 -8.29 3.36
N GLN A 35 -28.07 -9.34 2.56
CA GLN A 35 -27.68 -9.24 1.15
C GLN A 35 -26.37 -8.42 1.03
N ASP A 36 -26.33 -7.41 0.15
CA ASP A 36 -25.17 -6.53 -0.05
C ASP A 36 -25.10 -5.38 0.95
N SER A 37 -26.02 -5.29 1.92
CA SER A 37 -26.10 -4.19 2.88
C SER A 37 -25.74 -4.65 4.30
N LEU A 38 -25.32 -3.70 5.14
CA LEU A 38 -25.23 -3.91 6.58
C LEU A 38 -26.47 -3.35 7.26
N LEU A 39 -27.11 -4.15 8.11
CA LEU A 39 -28.14 -3.68 9.03
C LEU A 39 -27.50 -3.42 10.39
N LEU A 40 -27.78 -2.25 10.96
CA LEU A 40 -27.25 -1.76 12.22
C LEU A 40 -28.41 -1.45 13.18
N GLU A 41 -28.29 -1.86 14.44
CA GLU A 41 -29.17 -1.37 15.50
C GLU A 41 -28.44 -0.22 16.19
N LEU A 42 -28.94 1.01 16.04
CA LEU A 42 -28.34 2.19 16.63
C LEU A 42 -29.00 2.49 17.96
N ARG A 43 -28.18 2.73 18.99
CA ARG A 43 -28.62 3.20 20.30
C ARG A 43 -28.03 4.56 20.60
N ALA A 44 -28.84 5.48 21.10
CA ALA A 44 -28.36 6.77 21.55
C ALA A 44 -27.29 6.60 22.64
N VAL A 45 -26.16 7.33 22.51
CA VAL A 45 -25.10 7.34 23.52
C VAL A 45 -25.48 8.21 24.72
N ASP A 46 -26.31 9.24 24.51
CA ASP A 46 -26.82 10.10 25.59
C ASP A 46 -27.89 9.37 26.42
N PRO A 47 -27.65 9.08 27.71
CA PRO A 47 -28.61 8.40 28.57
C PRO A 47 -29.87 9.24 28.87
N ARG A 48 -29.85 10.55 28.62
CA ARG A 48 -31.01 11.44 28.82
C ARG A 48 -32.04 11.35 27.69
N HIS A 49 -31.64 10.81 26.53
CA HIS A 49 -32.49 10.66 25.37
C HIS A 49 -32.40 9.23 24.83
N PRO A 50 -32.94 8.23 25.56
CA PRO A 50 -32.89 6.84 25.13
C PRO A 50 -33.72 6.66 23.85
N GLY A 51 -33.05 6.26 22.77
CA GLY A 51 -33.68 5.97 21.49
C GLY A 51 -32.99 4.80 20.81
N ARG A 52 -33.77 4.01 20.08
CA ARG A 52 -33.27 2.94 19.21
C ARG A 52 -33.75 3.19 17.80
N LEU A 53 -32.87 2.98 16.84
CA LEU A 53 -33.16 3.17 15.42
C LEU A 53 -32.51 2.05 14.63
N THR A 54 -33.27 1.46 13.72
CA THR A 54 -32.69 0.55 12.73
C THR A 54 -32.14 1.37 11.59
N ALA A 55 -30.85 1.23 11.33
CA ALA A 55 -30.20 1.84 10.18
C ALA A 55 -29.66 0.79 9.22
N PHE A 56 -29.56 1.14 7.95
CA PHE A 56 -28.90 0.32 6.96
C PHE A 56 -27.78 1.08 6.25
N MET A 57 -26.74 0.35 5.89
CA MET A 57 -25.63 0.82 5.09
C MET A 57 -25.69 0.06 3.77
N THR A 58 -25.88 0.78 2.67
CA THR A 58 -26.04 0.16 1.35
C THR A 58 -24.73 -0.44 0.86
N GLY A 59 -24.80 -1.46 0.01
CA GLY A 59 -23.61 -2.06 -0.61
C GLY A 59 -22.77 -1.07 -1.41
N ASP A 60 -23.41 -0.12 -2.10
CA ASP A 60 -22.71 0.96 -2.81
C ASP A 60 -21.93 1.85 -1.84
N PHE A 61 -22.53 2.25 -0.73
CA PHE A 61 -21.84 3.07 0.27
C PHE A 61 -20.76 2.28 1.01
N ILE A 62 -20.98 0.99 1.29
CA ILE A 62 -19.95 0.08 1.82
C ILE A 62 -18.75 0.04 0.87
N ARG A 63 -18.99 -0.16 -0.43
CA ARG A 63 -17.95 -0.16 -1.46
C ARG A 63 -17.27 1.19 -1.59
N GLU A 64 -18.02 2.29 -1.54
CA GLU A 64 -17.47 3.64 -1.60
C GLU A 64 -16.56 3.92 -0.40
N VAL A 65 -16.98 3.54 0.80
CA VAL A 65 -16.15 3.64 1.99
C VAL A 65 -14.97 2.69 1.90
N GLN A 66 -15.14 1.43 1.50
CA GLN A 66 -14.06 0.46 1.30
C GLN A 66 -13.02 0.98 0.30
N HIS A 67 -13.45 1.51 -0.84
CA HIS A 67 -12.59 2.09 -1.86
C HIS A 67 -11.90 3.38 -1.36
N ALA A 68 -12.59 4.21 -0.58
CA ALA A 68 -12.06 5.47 -0.07
C ALA A 68 -11.23 5.33 1.23
N THR A 69 -11.26 4.17 1.89
CA THR A 69 -10.59 3.92 3.18
C THR A 69 -9.66 2.71 3.17
N GLY A 70 -9.75 1.81 2.19
CA GLY A 70 -9.09 0.50 2.22
C GLY A 70 -9.60 -0.43 3.33
N ILE A 71 -10.60 -0.01 4.12
CA ILE A 71 -11.13 -0.78 5.24
C ILE A 71 -12.21 -1.70 4.73
N LEU A 72 -12.01 -3.03 4.83
CA LEU A 72 -13.09 -3.98 4.64
C LEU A 72 -14.10 -3.82 5.80
N LEU A 73 -15.18 -3.09 5.53
CA LEU A 73 -16.30 -2.93 6.47
C LEU A 73 -17.03 -4.26 6.68
N ASP A 74 -16.52 -5.05 7.62
CA ASP A 74 -17.16 -6.24 8.17
C ASP A 74 -18.08 -5.85 9.34
N PRO A 75 -19.19 -6.59 9.60
CA PRO A 75 -20.01 -6.37 10.79
C PRO A 75 -19.22 -6.30 12.09
N SER A 76 -18.19 -7.12 12.27
CA SER A 76 -17.37 -7.07 13.49
C SER A 76 -16.61 -5.76 13.68
N ASN A 77 -16.26 -5.08 12.58
CA ASN A 77 -15.46 -3.86 12.61
C ASN A 77 -16.29 -2.61 12.94
N ILE A 78 -17.59 -2.60 12.63
CA ILE A 78 -18.46 -1.43 12.85
C ILE A 78 -19.20 -1.45 14.20
N PHE A 79 -18.95 -2.45 15.05
CA PHE A 79 -19.52 -2.51 16.40
C PHE A 79 -18.96 -1.38 17.29
N GLY A 80 -19.73 -0.86 18.25
CA GLY A 80 -19.26 0.15 19.20
C GLY A 80 -19.77 1.58 18.96
N GLU A 81 -19.13 2.57 19.57
CA GLU A 81 -19.57 3.98 19.46
C GLU A 81 -19.01 4.67 18.22
N HIS A 82 -19.91 5.23 17.40
CA HIS A 82 -19.57 5.86 16.14
C HIS A 82 -20.29 7.19 15.99
N GLN A 83 -19.67 8.11 15.25
CA GLN A 83 -20.37 9.29 14.74
C GLN A 83 -20.78 9.03 13.29
N LEU A 84 -22.09 8.98 13.07
CA LEU A 84 -22.72 8.57 11.82
C LEU A 84 -23.51 9.75 11.24
N LYS A 85 -23.42 9.93 9.93
CA LYS A 85 -24.35 10.80 9.19
C LYS A 85 -25.52 9.93 8.75
N LEU A 86 -26.71 10.26 9.21
CA LEU A 86 -27.93 9.52 8.90
C LEU A 86 -28.84 10.34 8.01
N THR A 87 -29.52 9.65 7.12
CA THR A 87 -30.66 10.15 6.35
C THR A 87 -31.88 9.35 6.78
N ALA A 88 -32.83 9.99 7.45
CA ALA A 88 -34.02 9.30 7.97
C ALA A 88 -35.17 9.34 6.95
N THR A 89 -35.86 8.21 6.83
CA THR A 89 -37.06 8.08 6.00
C THR A 89 -38.19 7.56 6.87
N ALA A 90 -39.29 8.31 6.92
CA ALA A 90 -40.52 7.88 7.58
C ALA A 90 -41.39 7.14 6.56
N GLU A 91 -41.71 5.88 6.82
CA GLU A 91 -42.64 5.13 5.97
C GLU A 91 -44.09 5.50 6.29
N PRO A 92 -45.02 5.43 5.31
CA PRO A 92 -46.43 5.77 5.51
C PRO A 92 -47.16 4.97 6.60
N ARG A 93 -46.57 3.84 7.05
CA ARG A 93 -47.10 2.97 8.10
C ARG A 93 -46.61 3.31 9.51
N GLY A 94 -45.76 4.33 9.65
CA GLY A 94 -45.23 4.81 10.93
C GLY A 94 -43.87 4.23 11.32
N ASP A 95 -43.27 3.38 10.47
CA ASP A 95 -41.91 2.88 10.69
C ASP A 95 -40.87 3.94 10.31
N LEU A 96 -39.92 4.19 11.20
CA LEU A 96 -38.78 5.08 10.97
C LEU A 96 -37.54 4.23 10.67
N SER A 97 -37.00 4.37 9.46
CA SER A 97 -35.71 3.79 9.09
C SER A 97 -34.70 4.88 8.79
N ALA A 98 -33.41 4.57 8.91
CA ALA A 98 -32.35 5.47 8.50
C ALA A 98 -31.34 4.79 7.59
N GLN A 99 -30.81 5.54 6.65
CA GLN A 99 -29.66 5.16 5.84
C GLN A 99 -28.40 5.83 6.42
N VAL A 100 -27.31 5.07 6.52
CA VAL A 100 -25.99 5.65 6.81
C VAL A 100 -25.44 6.26 5.53
N ALA A 101 -25.16 7.57 5.58
CA ALA A 101 -24.63 8.38 4.48
C ALA A 101 -23.23 8.95 4.78
N GLY A 102 -22.63 8.59 5.91
CA GLY A 102 -21.31 9.07 6.35
C GLY A 102 -20.90 8.45 7.69
N LEU A 103 -19.59 8.34 7.91
CA LEU A 103 -18.97 7.81 9.13
C LEU A 103 -17.71 8.62 9.46
N VAL A 104 -17.50 8.94 10.73
CA VAL A 104 -16.27 9.59 11.23
C VAL A 104 -15.21 8.56 11.57
N ARG A 105 -13.97 8.80 11.15
CA ARG A 105 -12.85 7.83 11.10
C ARG A 105 -12.03 7.71 12.39
N GLU A 106 -12.03 8.73 13.26
CA GLU A 106 -11.10 8.79 14.39
C GLU A 106 -11.13 7.60 15.37
N PRO A 107 -12.28 6.99 15.72
CA PRO A 107 -12.32 5.87 16.66
C PRO A 107 -11.59 4.61 16.16
N PHE A 108 -11.55 4.38 14.85
CA PHE A 108 -10.87 3.23 14.26
C PHE A 108 -9.35 3.34 14.31
N LEU A 109 -8.82 4.57 14.31
CA LEU A 109 -7.38 4.83 14.31
C LEU A 109 -6.78 4.76 15.73
N SER A 110 -7.55 5.08 16.78
CA SER A 110 -7.09 4.95 18.17
C SER A 110 -6.91 3.49 18.57
N ASP A 111 -7.82 2.60 18.17
CA ASP A 111 -7.75 1.18 18.50
C ASP A 111 -6.54 0.51 17.80
N TRP A 112 -6.18 0.99 16.60
CA TRP A 112 -4.98 0.51 15.90
C TRP A 112 -3.69 0.95 16.59
N ALA A 113 -3.64 2.17 17.11
CA ALA A 113 -2.46 2.66 17.81
C ALA A 113 -2.17 1.83 19.08
N GLU A 114 -3.21 1.44 19.83
CA GLU A 114 -3.06 0.57 21.01
C GLU A 114 -2.63 -0.85 20.62
N GLN A 115 -3.23 -1.42 19.57
CA GLN A 115 -2.81 -2.73 19.04
C GLN A 115 -1.36 -2.70 18.54
N ASP A 116 -0.97 -1.64 17.84
CA ASP A 116 0.37 -1.49 17.29
C ASP A 116 1.42 -1.30 18.38
N ALA A 117 1.10 -0.54 19.43
CA ALA A 117 1.93 -0.46 20.62
C ALA A 117 2.12 -1.84 21.27
N ALA A 118 1.03 -2.60 21.45
CA ALA A 118 1.11 -3.93 22.05
C ALA A 118 1.90 -4.95 21.20
N ILE A 119 1.83 -4.86 19.87
CA ILE A 119 2.64 -5.69 18.96
C ILE A 119 4.10 -5.27 19.07
N ARG A 120 4.39 -3.97 19.00
CA ARG A 120 5.74 -3.44 19.14
C ARG A 120 6.41 -3.89 20.45
N ASP A 121 5.71 -3.75 21.58
CA ASP A 121 6.23 -4.17 22.89
C ASP A 121 6.64 -5.65 22.90
N ARG A 122 5.85 -6.52 22.25
CA ARG A 122 6.18 -7.95 22.09
C ARG A 122 7.42 -8.17 21.21
N LEU A 123 7.53 -7.46 20.08
CA LEU A 123 8.68 -7.57 19.18
C LEU A 123 9.98 -7.01 19.81
N GLU A 124 9.87 -5.97 20.63
CA GLU A 124 10.97 -5.42 21.42
C GLU A 124 11.40 -6.39 22.52
N ALA A 125 10.44 -6.98 23.25
CA ALA A 125 10.71 -8.01 24.26
C ALA A 125 11.47 -9.21 23.67
N ASP A 126 11.14 -9.62 22.45
CA ASP A 126 11.80 -10.68 21.71
C ASP A 126 13.13 -10.25 21.05
N ARG A 127 13.52 -8.97 21.18
CA ARG A 127 14.75 -8.39 20.62
C ARG A 127 14.85 -8.57 19.10
N ILE A 128 13.71 -8.47 18.42
CA ILE A 128 13.62 -8.61 16.96
C ILE A 128 13.27 -7.29 16.26
N TRP A 129 12.72 -6.32 17.00
CA TRP A 129 12.30 -5.01 16.47
C TRP A 129 13.38 -4.29 15.64
N ASP A 130 14.60 -4.15 16.18
CA ASP A 130 15.67 -3.41 15.50
C ASP A 130 16.50 -4.24 14.52
N ARG A 131 16.18 -5.53 14.30
CA ARG A 131 17.07 -6.42 13.52
C ARG A 131 17.26 -5.96 12.09
N GLN A 132 16.17 -5.60 11.40
CA GLN A 132 16.21 -5.09 10.03
C GLN A 132 16.95 -3.76 9.94
N HIS A 133 16.72 -2.85 10.89
CA HIS A 133 17.43 -1.56 10.94
C HIS A 133 18.95 -1.73 11.08
N ASN A 134 19.37 -2.75 11.83
CA ASN A 134 20.77 -3.04 12.12
C ASN A 134 21.48 -3.87 11.04
N LEU A 135 20.77 -4.34 10.00
CA LEU A 135 21.43 -5.00 8.87
C LEU A 135 22.34 -4.01 8.13
N PRO A 136 23.51 -4.46 7.63
CA PRO A 136 24.35 -3.62 6.80
C PRO A 136 23.67 -3.34 5.45
N VAL A 137 23.92 -2.16 4.89
CA VAL A 137 23.56 -1.87 3.50
C VAL A 137 24.33 -2.85 2.58
N PRO A 138 23.69 -3.44 1.56
CA PRO A 138 24.38 -4.38 0.68
C PRO A 138 25.54 -3.70 -0.05
N ASN A 139 26.68 -4.38 -0.13
CA ASN A 139 27.83 -3.91 -0.90
C ASN A 139 27.67 -4.17 -2.40
N ARG A 140 26.72 -5.02 -2.77
CA ARG A 140 26.34 -5.35 -4.13
C ARG A 140 24.82 -5.41 -4.26
N LEU A 141 24.33 -5.12 -5.45
CA LEU A 141 22.93 -5.17 -5.83
C LEU A 141 22.83 -6.01 -7.12
N ARG A 142 22.75 -7.33 -6.97
CA ARG A 142 22.67 -8.30 -8.06
C ARG A 142 21.29 -8.90 -8.18
N ARG A 143 20.59 -9.19 -7.09
CA ARG A 143 19.23 -9.73 -7.13
C ARG A 143 18.32 -8.92 -6.22
N VAL A 144 17.27 -8.36 -6.82
CA VAL A 144 16.29 -7.51 -6.13
C VAL A 144 14.93 -8.19 -6.21
N PHE A 145 14.31 -8.38 -5.04
CA PHE A 145 12.96 -8.89 -4.92
C PHE A 145 12.00 -7.72 -4.71
N LEU A 146 11.04 -7.54 -5.61
CA LEU A 146 10.05 -6.48 -5.56
C LEU A 146 8.68 -7.06 -5.24
N ILE A 147 8.16 -6.75 -4.05
CA ILE A 147 6.76 -6.95 -3.69
C ILE A 147 6.00 -5.69 -4.10
N GLU A 148 5.11 -5.82 -5.07
CA GLU A 148 4.37 -4.71 -5.68
C GLU A 148 2.87 -5.05 -5.76
N PRO A 149 1.99 -4.06 -5.99
CA PRO A 149 0.56 -4.32 -6.05
C PRO A 149 0.22 -5.22 -7.24
N GLU A 150 -0.77 -6.10 -7.04
CA GLU A 150 -1.39 -6.86 -8.12
C GLU A 150 -2.32 -5.95 -8.95
N ASP A 151 -1.73 -5.01 -9.69
CA ASP A 151 -2.51 -4.08 -10.50
C ASP A 151 -2.48 -4.49 -11.97
N GLY A 152 -3.65 -4.54 -12.61
CA GLY A 152 -3.81 -4.61 -14.07
C GLY A 152 -3.50 -3.29 -14.80
N GLY A 153 -2.93 -2.30 -14.10
CA GLY A 153 -2.63 -0.96 -14.59
C GLY A 153 -1.20 -0.76 -15.12
N SER A 154 -0.85 0.50 -15.41
CA SER A 154 0.50 0.85 -15.87
C SER A 154 1.54 0.56 -14.77
N PRO A 155 2.69 -0.04 -15.11
CA PRO A 155 3.75 -0.33 -14.16
C PRO A 155 4.15 0.90 -13.32
N SER A 156 4.36 0.68 -12.02
CA SER A 156 4.84 1.72 -11.10
C SER A 156 6.19 2.29 -11.57
N ALA A 157 6.51 3.54 -11.20
CA ALA A 157 7.76 4.17 -11.60
C ALA A 157 9.00 3.38 -11.14
N ILE A 158 8.93 2.76 -9.96
CA ILE A 158 10.00 1.90 -9.44
C ILE A 158 10.15 0.64 -10.28
N ARG A 159 9.03 -0.03 -10.62
CA ARG A 159 9.02 -1.19 -11.49
C ARG A 159 9.64 -0.88 -12.85
N LYS A 160 9.19 0.18 -13.53
CA LYS A 160 9.74 0.59 -14.84
C LYS A 160 11.25 0.78 -14.80
N ARG A 161 11.76 1.37 -13.72
CA ARG A 161 13.19 1.63 -13.58
C ARG A 161 13.98 0.34 -13.33
N LEU A 162 13.49 -0.54 -12.46
CA LEU A 162 14.12 -1.82 -12.17
C LEU A 162 14.06 -2.78 -13.36
N GLU A 163 12.94 -2.82 -14.09
CA GLU A 163 12.80 -3.58 -15.35
C GLU A 163 13.85 -3.12 -16.36
N ARG A 164 14.05 -1.80 -16.52
CA ARG A 164 15.11 -1.28 -17.39
C ARG A 164 16.52 -1.70 -16.92
N TRP A 165 16.78 -1.76 -15.62
CA TRP A 165 18.07 -2.24 -15.11
C TRP A 165 18.27 -3.73 -15.36
N TRP A 166 17.21 -4.52 -15.23
CA TRP A 166 17.21 -5.93 -15.57
C TRP A 166 17.45 -6.18 -17.06
N GLU A 167 16.77 -5.45 -17.94
CA GLU A 167 16.99 -5.50 -19.40
C GLU A 167 18.44 -5.20 -19.80
N HIS A 168 19.15 -4.37 -19.02
CA HIS A 168 20.56 -4.03 -19.25
C HIS A 168 21.53 -4.97 -18.51
N GLY A 169 21.04 -6.03 -17.84
CA GLY A 169 21.86 -6.99 -17.10
C GLY A 169 22.54 -6.40 -15.86
N ILE A 170 22.02 -5.29 -15.32
CA ILE A 170 22.58 -4.65 -14.11
C ILE A 170 22.18 -5.46 -12.87
N ILE A 171 20.92 -5.90 -12.83
CA ILE A 171 20.33 -6.69 -11.75
C ILE A 171 19.52 -7.85 -12.32
N GLU A 172 19.32 -8.89 -11.54
CA GLU A 172 18.20 -9.82 -11.64
C GLU A 172 17.01 -9.24 -10.84
N LEU A 173 15.86 -9.11 -11.50
CA LEU A 173 14.66 -8.59 -10.88
C LEU A 173 13.63 -9.72 -10.71
N ILE A 174 13.24 -9.97 -9.46
CA ILE A 174 12.19 -10.93 -9.12
C ILE A 174 10.99 -10.14 -8.66
N ARG A 175 9.86 -10.32 -9.34
CA ARG A 175 8.64 -9.55 -9.09
C ARG A 175 7.62 -10.46 -8.44
N HIS A 176 6.97 -9.96 -7.41
CA HIS A 176 5.90 -10.64 -6.74
C HIS A 176 4.71 -9.71 -6.52
N PRO A 177 3.68 -9.81 -7.38
CA PRO A 177 2.46 -9.03 -7.21
C PRO A 177 1.68 -9.55 -6.00
N VAL A 178 1.11 -8.63 -5.22
CA VAL A 178 0.27 -8.90 -4.06
C VAL A 178 -0.92 -7.94 -4.06
N ALA A 179 -2.12 -8.45 -3.87
CA ALA A 179 -3.31 -7.63 -3.62
C ALA A 179 -3.33 -7.13 -2.16
N PHE A 180 -2.62 -6.03 -1.87
CA PHE A 180 -2.42 -5.53 -0.50
C PHE A 180 -3.70 -5.12 0.25
N GLU A 181 -4.76 -4.77 -0.48
CA GLU A 181 -6.03 -4.30 0.09
C GLU A 181 -7.11 -5.40 0.15
N GLU A 182 -6.82 -6.59 -0.37
CA GLU A 182 -7.79 -7.69 -0.40
C GLU A 182 -7.75 -8.55 0.87
N ALA A 183 -8.86 -9.27 1.11
CA ALA A 183 -8.91 -10.28 2.15
C ALA A 183 -7.92 -11.40 1.83
N GLY A 184 -7.02 -11.70 2.77
CA GLY A 184 -5.92 -12.65 2.54
C GLY A 184 -4.59 -11.99 2.20
N SER A 185 -4.52 -10.66 2.11
CA SER A 185 -3.27 -9.91 1.91
C SER A 185 -2.14 -10.29 2.87
N VAL A 186 -2.44 -10.56 4.15
CA VAL A 186 -1.44 -11.05 5.12
C VAL A 186 -0.84 -12.38 4.65
N ALA A 187 -1.66 -13.36 4.28
CA ALA A 187 -1.19 -14.66 3.82
C ALA A 187 -0.37 -14.55 2.52
N ALA A 188 -0.82 -13.71 1.59
CA ALA A 188 -0.08 -13.43 0.36
C ALA A 188 1.27 -12.74 0.62
N LEU A 189 1.33 -11.84 1.59
CA LEU A 189 2.59 -11.20 2.03
C LEU A 189 3.51 -12.20 2.74
N GLU A 190 2.97 -13.06 3.60
CA GLU A 190 3.76 -14.11 4.24
C GLU A 190 4.33 -15.10 3.21
N GLU A 191 3.54 -15.48 2.21
CA GLU A 191 3.99 -16.29 1.07
C GLU A 191 5.09 -15.55 0.31
N ALA A 192 4.92 -14.26 0.04
CA ALA A 192 5.90 -13.47 -0.67
C ALA A 192 7.25 -13.37 0.06
N ILE A 193 7.21 -13.22 1.38
CA ILE A 193 8.41 -13.28 2.23
C ILE A 193 9.00 -14.70 2.26
N GLY A 194 8.17 -15.73 2.19
CA GLY A 194 8.61 -17.12 2.01
C GLY A 194 9.39 -17.31 0.70
N CYS A 195 8.86 -16.80 -0.42
CA CYS A 195 9.59 -16.82 -1.69
C CYS A 195 10.88 -16.01 -1.63
N ALA A 196 10.91 -14.88 -0.92
CA ALA A 196 12.15 -14.12 -0.71
C ALA A 196 13.19 -14.93 0.08
N TRP A 197 12.76 -15.70 1.08
CA TRP A 197 13.61 -16.67 1.80
C TRP A 197 14.19 -17.72 0.85
N ASP A 198 13.37 -18.32 -0.01
CA ASP A 198 13.86 -19.29 -1.00
C ASP A 198 14.91 -18.67 -1.92
N GLN A 199 14.72 -17.41 -2.35
CA GLN A 199 15.69 -16.72 -3.19
C GLN A 199 17.01 -16.42 -2.47
N TYR A 200 16.96 -16.25 -1.15
CA TYR A 200 18.15 -16.13 -0.31
C TYR A 200 18.84 -17.48 -0.10
N GLU A 201 18.10 -18.55 0.21
CA GLU A 201 18.68 -19.88 0.46
C GLU A 201 19.30 -20.51 -0.78
N TRP A 202 18.63 -20.38 -1.93
CA TRP A 202 19.04 -21.01 -3.19
C TRP A 202 19.81 -20.05 -4.11
N GLY A 203 20.07 -18.81 -3.67
CA GLY A 203 20.66 -17.76 -4.50
C GLY A 203 21.40 -16.69 -3.71
N THR A 204 21.55 -15.51 -4.32
CA THR A 204 22.17 -14.33 -3.70
C THR A 204 21.16 -13.19 -3.69
N LEU A 205 20.07 -13.32 -2.93
CA LEU A 205 19.16 -12.20 -2.72
C LEU A 205 19.90 -11.09 -1.97
N ASP A 206 19.92 -9.87 -2.51
CA ASP A 206 20.61 -8.74 -1.89
C ASP A 206 19.66 -7.78 -1.19
N LEU A 207 18.42 -7.66 -1.69
CA LEU A 207 17.46 -6.67 -1.22
C LEU A 207 16.02 -7.06 -1.51
N VAL A 208 15.13 -6.82 -0.55
CA VAL A 208 13.68 -6.85 -0.76
C VAL A 208 13.12 -5.43 -0.74
N ILE A 209 12.26 -5.11 -1.70
CA ILE A 209 11.55 -3.84 -1.80
C ILE A 209 10.06 -4.13 -1.63
N ILE A 210 9.41 -3.49 -0.67
CA ILE A 210 7.96 -3.53 -0.49
C ILE A 210 7.40 -2.17 -0.91
N ALA A 211 6.64 -2.15 -2.00
CA ALA A 211 6.09 -0.94 -2.58
C ALA A 211 4.57 -1.08 -2.74
N PRO A 212 3.76 -0.88 -1.69
CA PRO A 212 2.35 -1.30 -1.65
C PRO A 212 1.40 -0.45 -2.52
N GLY A 213 1.90 0.49 -3.32
CA GLY A 213 1.04 1.33 -4.16
C GLY A 213 0.46 2.53 -3.41
N THR A 214 -0.41 3.28 -4.09
CA THR A 214 -1.02 4.52 -3.58
C THR A 214 -2.31 4.27 -2.81
N GLY A 215 -2.52 3.02 -2.37
CA GLY A 215 -3.64 2.61 -1.54
C GLY A 215 -3.69 3.36 -0.21
N PHE A 216 -4.87 3.34 0.40
CA PHE A 216 -5.18 4.27 1.49
C PHE A 216 -4.66 3.77 2.84
N ALA A 217 -4.75 2.47 3.12
CA ALA A 217 -4.30 1.88 4.39
C ALA A 217 -3.94 0.39 4.23
N PHE A 218 -2.70 0.03 4.58
CA PHE A 218 -2.21 -1.35 4.47
C PHE A 218 -2.04 -1.98 5.85
N ARG A 219 -3.16 -2.26 6.53
CA ARG A 219 -3.14 -2.85 7.88
C ARG A 219 -2.34 -4.15 7.96
N ALA A 220 -2.32 -4.93 6.87
CA ALA A 220 -1.53 -6.15 6.77
C ALA A 220 -0.02 -5.93 7.03
N LEU A 221 0.50 -4.73 6.78
CA LEU A 221 1.90 -4.37 7.07
C LEU A 221 2.17 -4.09 8.56
N SER A 222 1.14 -4.10 9.40
CA SER A 222 1.26 -4.11 10.86
C SER A 222 0.99 -5.49 11.48
N ASP A 223 0.81 -6.54 10.67
CA ASP A 223 0.56 -7.89 11.19
C ASP A 223 1.79 -8.45 11.93
N GLU A 224 1.59 -8.97 13.14
CA GLU A 224 2.70 -9.46 13.98
C GLU A 224 3.43 -10.66 13.34
N GLY A 225 2.69 -11.59 12.72
CA GLY A 225 3.28 -12.77 12.08
C GLY A 225 4.18 -12.39 10.91
N LEU A 226 3.69 -11.49 10.07
CA LEU A 226 4.46 -10.91 8.97
C LEU A 226 5.71 -10.18 9.48
N LEU A 227 5.56 -9.30 10.47
CA LEU A 227 6.68 -8.53 11.02
C LEU A 227 7.77 -9.44 11.60
N ARG A 228 7.39 -10.53 12.29
CA ARG A 228 8.33 -11.53 12.81
C ARG A 228 9.14 -12.19 11.70
N ARG A 229 8.50 -12.56 10.59
CA ARG A 229 9.20 -13.16 9.43
C ARG A 229 10.16 -12.19 8.77
N ILE A 230 9.74 -10.93 8.61
CA ILE A 230 10.57 -9.86 8.06
C ILE A 230 11.78 -9.58 8.97
N ALA A 231 11.57 -9.51 10.29
CA ALA A 231 12.61 -9.20 11.26
C ALA A 231 13.78 -10.20 11.25
N VAL A 232 13.53 -11.45 10.85
CA VAL A 232 14.56 -12.50 10.77
C VAL A 232 15.13 -12.71 9.37
N LEU A 233 14.58 -12.05 8.35
CA LEU A 233 15.10 -12.14 6.99
C LEU A 233 16.53 -11.56 6.95
N PRO A 234 17.53 -12.28 6.44
CA PRO A 234 18.94 -11.87 6.52
C PRO A 234 19.34 -10.84 5.47
N VAL A 235 18.38 -10.38 4.66
CA VAL A 235 18.58 -9.33 3.65
C VAL A 235 17.80 -8.08 4.05
N PRO A 236 18.31 -6.88 3.73
CA PRO A 236 17.60 -5.65 4.05
C PRO A 236 16.27 -5.54 3.32
N VAL A 237 15.21 -5.25 4.08
CA VAL A 237 13.88 -4.95 3.57
C VAL A 237 13.68 -3.44 3.56
N VAL A 238 13.53 -2.86 2.38
CA VAL A 238 13.23 -1.43 2.23
C VAL A 238 11.78 -1.23 1.81
N MET A 239 11.19 -0.16 2.32
CA MET A 239 9.77 0.12 2.13
C MET A 239 9.56 1.47 1.45
N ARG A 240 8.59 1.52 0.55
CA ARG A 240 7.97 2.78 0.18
C ARG A 240 6.83 3.05 1.16
N LYS A 241 6.90 4.18 1.85
CA LYS A 241 5.88 4.63 2.77
C LYS A 241 4.52 4.71 2.07
N ALA A 242 3.50 4.25 2.77
CA ALA A 242 2.12 4.37 2.35
C ALA A 242 1.47 5.66 2.88
N GLY A 243 0.18 5.85 2.57
CA GLY A 243 -0.56 7.00 3.09
C GLY A 243 -0.67 6.99 4.61
N VAL A 244 -1.18 5.91 5.19
CA VAL A 244 -1.29 5.73 6.65
C VAL A 244 -0.06 4.99 7.19
N PRO A 245 0.58 5.47 8.27
CA PRO A 245 1.70 4.77 8.90
C PRO A 245 1.33 3.37 9.37
N THR A 246 2.28 2.45 9.22
CA THR A 246 2.23 1.05 9.62
C THR A 246 3.44 0.72 10.49
N LEU A 247 3.40 -0.39 11.24
CA LEU A 247 4.55 -0.81 12.05
C LEU A 247 5.78 -1.11 11.17
N LEU A 248 5.56 -1.67 9.98
CA LEU A 248 6.65 -1.96 9.05
C LEU A 248 7.41 -0.70 8.62
N ASP A 249 6.77 0.47 8.53
CA ASP A 249 7.46 1.73 8.21
C ASP A 249 8.59 2.03 9.19
N THR A 250 8.42 1.62 10.45
CA THR A 250 9.38 1.85 11.53
C THR A 250 10.37 0.71 11.72
N MET A 251 9.98 -0.53 11.36
CA MET A 251 10.79 -1.73 11.54
C MET A 251 11.69 -2.02 10.33
N ALA A 252 11.30 -1.61 9.12
CA ALA A 252 12.06 -1.84 7.89
C ALA A 252 13.50 -1.30 7.99
N HIS A 253 14.41 -1.86 7.19
CA HIS A 253 15.79 -1.38 7.13
C HIS A 253 15.84 0.13 6.83
N ARG A 254 15.05 0.55 5.83
CA ARG A 254 14.76 1.95 5.51
C ARG A 254 13.33 2.07 4.98
N CYS A 255 12.64 3.11 5.39
CA CYS A 255 11.37 3.53 4.80
C CYS A 255 11.58 4.88 4.10
N PHE A 256 11.03 5.01 2.89
CA PHE A 256 11.21 6.16 1.99
C PHE A 256 9.86 6.78 1.64
N ASP A 257 9.79 8.12 1.60
CA ASP A 257 8.53 8.81 1.29
C ASP A 257 8.12 8.68 -0.18
N GLY A 258 9.08 8.34 -1.06
CA GLY A 258 8.82 8.25 -2.50
C GLY A 258 9.75 7.31 -3.27
N THR A 259 9.33 7.00 -4.50
CA THR A 259 10.08 6.15 -5.44
C THR A 259 11.48 6.70 -5.74
N ASP A 260 11.62 8.01 -5.91
CA ASP A 260 12.89 8.63 -6.30
C ASP A 260 13.97 8.46 -5.23
N GLU A 261 13.58 8.48 -3.95
CA GLU A 261 14.49 8.24 -2.83
C GLU A 261 14.96 6.79 -2.78
N ILE A 262 14.05 5.83 -3.02
CA ILE A 262 14.43 4.42 -3.16
C ILE A 262 15.43 4.27 -4.30
N LEU A 263 15.15 4.83 -5.47
CA LEU A 263 16.05 4.76 -6.61
C LEU A 263 17.41 5.41 -6.31
N ALA A 264 17.43 6.54 -5.62
CA ALA A 264 18.67 7.18 -5.20
C ALA A 264 19.49 6.29 -4.25
N PHE A 265 18.83 5.62 -3.30
CA PHE A 265 19.45 4.64 -2.41
C PHE A 265 20.08 3.48 -3.20
N LEU A 266 19.34 2.87 -4.13
CA LEU A 266 19.84 1.77 -4.97
C LEU A 266 21.00 2.21 -5.88
N ILE A 267 20.92 3.40 -6.47
CA ILE A 267 22.01 4.00 -7.25
C ILE A 267 23.26 4.20 -6.37
N GLY A 268 23.08 4.54 -5.10
CA GLY A 268 24.15 4.64 -4.12
C GLY A 268 24.94 3.33 -3.98
N ILE A 269 24.22 2.20 -3.87
CA ILE A 269 24.82 0.85 -3.80
C ILE A 269 25.61 0.54 -5.08
N LEU A 270 24.98 0.73 -6.25
CA LEU A 270 25.62 0.47 -7.55
C LEU A 270 26.87 1.34 -7.76
N ARG A 271 26.84 2.61 -7.34
CA ARG A 271 28.03 3.48 -7.37
C ARG A 271 29.13 2.97 -6.45
N GLY A 272 28.76 2.42 -5.29
CA GLY A 272 29.69 1.74 -4.39
C GLY A 272 30.39 0.57 -5.07
N GLU A 273 29.62 -0.28 -5.75
CA GLU A 273 30.19 -1.40 -6.52
C GLU A 273 31.20 -0.95 -7.58
N VAL A 274 30.84 0.06 -8.38
CA VAL A 274 31.74 0.59 -9.43
C VAL A 274 33.04 1.11 -8.83
N ARG A 275 32.99 1.79 -7.68
CA ARG A 275 34.19 2.27 -6.98
C ARG A 275 35.09 1.13 -6.52
N VAL A 276 34.50 0.07 -5.95
CA VAL A 276 35.24 -1.11 -5.47
C VAL A 276 35.82 -1.92 -6.63
N ALA A 277 35.13 -1.96 -7.77
CA ALA A 277 35.53 -2.74 -8.93
C ALA A 277 36.90 -2.33 -9.54
N ASN A 278 37.45 -1.15 -9.19
CA ASN A 278 38.73 -0.66 -9.72
C ASN A 278 38.81 -0.78 -11.26
N THR A 279 37.98 0.02 -11.96
CA THR A 279 37.86 0.01 -13.42
C THR A 279 39.20 0.03 -14.17
N PRO A 280 40.21 0.84 -13.79
CA PRO A 280 41.52 0.80 -14.43
C PRO A 280 42.19 -0.57 -14.35
N ARG A 281 42.10 -1.24 -13.19
CA ARG A 281 42.61 -2.61 -13.02
C ARG A 281 41.85 -3.62 -13.87
N LEU A 282 40.52 -3.53 -13.91
CA LEU A 282 39.71 -4.44 -14.73
C LEU A 282 39.97 -4.25 -16.23
N ALA A 283 40.16 -3.01 -16.68
CA ALA A 283 40.57 -2.72 -18.06
C ALA A 283 41.94 -3.34 -18.38
N ALA A 284 42.93 -3.17 -17.49
CA ALA A 284 44.25 -3.78 -17.65
C ALA A 284 44.19 -5.33 -17.67
N ILE A 285 43.31 -5.93 -16.86
CA ILE A 285 43.06 -7.38 -16.89
C ILE A 285 42.44 -7.80 -18.23
N ALA A 286 41.44 -7.05 -18.73
CA ALA A 286 40.81 -7.33 -20.02
C ALA A 286 41.82 -7.27 -21.18
N GLU A 287 42.65 -6.22 -21.23
CA GLU A 287 43.72 -6.08 -22.24
C GLU A 287 44.73 -7.23 -22.23
N MET A 288 45.00 -7.83 -21.07
CA MET A 288 45.93 -8.94 -20.91
C MET A 288 45.32 -10.30 -21.27
N ILE A 289 44.00 -10.46 -21.12
CA ILE A 289 43.29 -11.71 -21.40
C ILE A 289 42.75 -11.75 -22.83
N GLU A 290 42.62 -10.60 -23.51
CA GLU A 290 42.25 -10.58 -24.93
C GLU A 290 43.28 -11.35 -25.78
N PRO A 291 42.84 -12.34 -26.58
CA PRO A 291 43.74 -13.11 -27.42
C PRO A 291 44.38 -12.20 -28.48
N ALA A 292 45.67 -12.43 -28.76
CA ALA A 292 46.46 -11.64 -29.70
C ALA A 292 45.86 -11.51 -31.11
N SER A 293 44.90 -12.36 -31.47
CA SER A 293 44.16 -12.32 -32.74
C SER A 293 43.09 -11.23 -32.84
N ALA A 294 42.71 -10.58 -31.73
CA ALA A 294 41.73 -9.48 -31.73
C ALA A 294 42.36 -8.08 -31.91
N ARG A 295 43.70 -7.98 -31.86
CA ARG A 295 44.44 -6.73 -32.12
C ARG A 295 44.39 -6.40 -33.61
N ARG A 296 43.27 -5.83 -34.08
CA ARG A 296 43.19 -5.19 -35.40
C ARG A 296 44.17 -4.02 -35.43
N THR A 297 45.34 -4.24 -36.03
CA THR A 297 46.21 -3.20 -36.56
C THR A 297 45.38 -2.30 -37.47
N THR A 298 45.10 -1.09 -37.02
CA THR A 298 44.64 -0.01 -37.88
C THR A 298 45.77 0.25 -38.89
N PRO A 299 45.56 0.08 -40.21
CA PRO A 299 46.60 0.42 -41.17
C PRO A 299 46.81 1.93 -41.12
N ALA A 300 48.07 2.34 -40.92
CA ALA A 300 48.49 3.73 -40.99
C ALA A 300 48.11 4.28 -42.38
N PHE A 301 47.30 5.33 -42.38
CA PHE A 301 46.93 6.05 -43.58
C PHE A 301 48.18 6.78 -44.10
N HIS A 302 48.91 6.17 -45.02
CA HIS A 302 49.90 6.89 -45.82
C HIS A 302 49.14 7.83 -46.76
N GLY A 303 49.26 9.13 -46.51
CA GLY A 303 48.74 10.17 -47.40
C GLY A 303 49.40 10.11 -48.78
N PRO A 304 48.74 10.63 -49.83
CA PRO A 304 49.23 10.53 -51.19
C PRO A 304 50.44 11.44 -51.40
N LEU A 305 51.53 10.86 -51.89
CA LEU A 305 52.55 11.56 -52.67
C LEU A 305 51.91 11.92 -54.02
N PHE A 306 51.77 13.21 -54.29
CA PHE A 306 51.64 13.73 -55.66
C PHE A 306 52.91 14.50 -56.00
N ASP A 307 53.38 14.26 -57.22
CA ASP A 307 54.49 14.94 -57.91
C ASP A 307 54.28 16.46 -58.06
#